data_AF-A0A382LMI2-F1
#
_entry.id   AF-A0A382LMI2-F1
#
_cell.length_a   1.000
_cell.length_b   1.000
_cell.length_c   1.000
_cell.angle_alpha   90.00
_cell.angle_beta   90.00
_cell.angle_gamma   90.00
#
_symmetry.space_group_name_H-M   'P 1'
#
loop_
_entity.id
_entity.type
_entity.pdbx_description
1 polymer ?
#
loop_
_entity_poly.entity_id
_entity_poly.type
_entity_poly.pdbx_seq_one_letter_code
_entity_poly.pdbx_strand_id
1 'polypeptide(L)'
;MEKGNIIKALRQKLRELFPQMQSYIDDGTITKDDWTFFGRIIYRLINCFIVNPEKAIRRSKAQLNKILRFYEKEVRIRKLALKSELFLMDNKIDVERLRAQLGSFQENLDYWAQRHGSTDLCFEYEIHLFLFYKWMDNYEFDEYYQRELILSLMNLCGYYGTRYFSLERLETEKNVLISEMRIGSELLRILDYAIEIRSQDDMVPGSDIEILINEADAHLD
;
A
#
# COMPACT_ATOMS: atom_id res chain seq x y z
N MET A 1 -8.99 -6.90 21.39
CA MET A 1 -9.16 -8.09 20.54
C MET A 1 -7.83 -8.38 19.87
N GLU A 2 -7.36 -9.63 19.92
CA GLU A 2 -6.10 -10.03 19.28
C GLU A 2 -6.24 -9.99 17.75
N LYS A 3 -5.19 -9.55 17.05
CA LYS A 3 -5.18 -9.42 15.57
C LYS A 3 -5.60 -10.71 14.86
N GLY A 4 -5.22 -11.87 15.39
CA GLY A 4 -5.61 -13.17 14.84
C GLY A 4 -7.14 -13.36 14.76
N ASN A 5 -7.89 -12.86 15.74
CA ASN A 5 -9.35 -12.92 15.72
C ASN A 5 -9.96 -11.99 14.66
N ILE A 6 -9.38 -10.81 14.47
CA ILE A 6 -9.79 -9.87 13.40
C ILE A 6 -9.58 -10.51 12.04
N ILE A 7 -8.40 -11.10 11.81
CA ILE A 7 -8.08 -11.75 10.54
C ILE A 7 -9.03 -12.93 10.29
N LYS A 8 -9.28 -13.79 11.29
CA LYS A 8 -10.23 -14.91 11.17
C LYS A 8 -11.64 -14.45 10.80
N ALA A 9 -12.14 -13.40 11.45
CA ALA A 9 -13.46 -12.83 11.15
C ALA A 9 -13.50 -12.21 9.75
N LEU A 10 -12.43 -11.50 9.35
CA LEU A 10 -12.33 -10.91 8.02
C LEU A 10 -12.30 -11.99 6.92
N ARG A 11 -11.63 -13.12 7.13
CA ARG A 11 -11.63 -14.25 6.17
C ARG A 11 -13.02 -14.82 5.96
N GLN A 12 -13.80 -14.93 7.03
CA GLN A 12 -15.19 -15.35 6.90
C GLN A 12 -15.97 -14.34 6.03
N LYS A 13 -15.80 -13.04 6.29
CA LYS A 13 -16.41 -11.98 5.48
C LYS A 13 -15.97 -11.98 4.03
N LEU A 14 -14.68 -12.20 3.75
CA LEU A 14 -14.16 -12.34 2.38
C LEU A 14 -14.86 -13.46 1.62
N ARG A 15 -15.02 -14.63 2.22
CA ARG A 15 -15.74 -15.76 1.59
C ARG A 15 -17.23 -15.50 1.40
N GLU A 16 -17.86 -14.76 2.32
CA GLU A 16 -19.26 -14.37 2.21
C GLU A 16 -19.49 -13.36 1.08
N LEU A 17 -18.60 -12.36 0.95
CA LEU A 17 -18.74 -11.25 0.02
C LEU A 17 -18.20 -11.57 -1.39
N PHE A 18 -17.19 -12.43 -1.48
CA PHE A 18 -16.50 -12.77 -2.73
C PHE A 18 -16.39 -14.29 -2.89
N PRO A 19 -17.50 -15.03 -3.04
CA PRO A 19 -17.46 -16.49 -3.19
C PRO A 19 -16.64 -16.94 -4.42
N GLN A 20 -16.56 -16.12 -5.46
CA GLN A 20 -15.76 -16.36 -6.67
C GLN A 20 -14.25 -16.31 -6.43
N MET A 21 -13.79 -15.75 -5.30
CA MET A 21 -12.37 -15.63 -4.97
C MET A 21 -11.68 -16.99 -4.92
N GLN A 22 -12.36 -18.04 -4.43
CA GLN A 22 -11.79 -19.39 -4.41
C GLN A 22 -11.58 -19.92 -5.83
N SER A 23 -12.53 -19.69 -6.74
CA SER A 23 -12.36 -20.09 -8.16
C SER A 23 -11.15 -19.41 -8.79
N TYR A 24 -10.94 -18.12 -8.53
CA TYR A 24 -9.79 -17.38 -9.06
C TYR A 24 -8.46 -17.87 -8.50
N ILE A 25 -8.45 -18.40 -7.28
CA ILE A 25 -7.28 -19.02 -6.68
C ILE A 25 -7.04 -20.39 -7.34
N ASP A 26 -8.09 -21.21 -7.46
CA ASP A 26 -8.02 -22.58 -7.99
C ASP A 26 -7.59 -22.61 -9.48
N ASP A 27 -8.01 -21.63 -10.28
CA ASP A 27 -7.66 -21.52 -11.70
C ASP A 27 -6.35 -20.75 -11.98
N GLY A 28 -5.71 -20.23 -10.92
CA GLY A 28 -4.45 -19.50 -10.99
C GLY A 28 -4.58 -18.04 -11.45
N THR A 29 -5.79 -17.50 -11.60
CA THR A 29 -6.02 -16.07 -11.87
C THR A 29 -5.43 -15.20 -10.77
N ILE A 30 -5.67 -15.55 -9.51
CA ILE A 30 -4.98 -15.00 -8.34
C ILE A 30 -3.81 -15.93 -8.02
N THR A 31 -2.59 -15.46 -8.24
CA THR A 31 -1.40 -16.24 -7.90
C THR A 31 -1.10 -16.18 -6.40
N LYS A 32 -0.20 -17.06 -5.94
CA LYS A 32 0.34 -17.05 -4.58
C LYS A 32 0.91 -15.70 -4.16
N ASP A 33 1.65 -15.07 -5.06
CA ASP A 33 2.30 -13.79 -4.80
C ASP A 33 1.25 -12.68 -4.70
N ASP A 34 0.22 -12.71 -5.54
CA ASP A 34 -0.89 -11.76 -5.50
C ASP A 34 -1.68 -11.88 -4.20
N TRP A 35 -1.96 -13.11 -3.76
CA TRP A 35 -2.66 -13.37 -2.51
C TRP A 35 -1.84 -12.96 -1.29
N THR A 36 -0.53 -13.24 -1.31
CA THR A 36 0.41 -12.79 -0.27
C THR A 36 0.45 -11.27 -0.19
N PHE A 37 0.48 -10.59 -1.34
CA PHE A 37 0.44 -9.14 -1.42
C PHE A 37 -0.87 -8.57 -0.85
N PHE A 38 -2.02 -9.17 -1.17
CA PHE A 38 -3.31 -8.81 -0.58
C PHE A 38 -3.33 -8.96 0.95
N GLY A 39 -2.81 -10.09 1.47
CA GLY A 39 -2.67 -10.31 2.91
C GLY A 39 -1.86 -9.23 3.60
N ARG A 40 -0.76 -8.76 2.98
CA ARG A 40 0.06 -7.64 3.49
C ARG A 40 -0.72 -6.33 3.54
N ILE A 41 -1.51 -6.02 2.51
CA ILE A 41 -2.38 -4.83 2.48
C ILE A 41 -3.35 -4.86 3.66
N ILE A 42 -4.06 -5.97 3.83
CA ILE A 42 -5.02 -6.16 4.93
C ILE A 42 -4.35 -6.02 6.29
N TYR A 43 -3.19 -6.66 6.50
CA TYR A 43 -2.47 -6.57 7.77
C TYR A 43 -2.07 -5.14 8.11
N ARG A 44 -1.68 -4.36 7.11
CA ARG A 44 -1.30 -2.96 7.28
C ARG A 44 -2.51 -2.06 7.55
N LEU A 45 -3.64 -2.30 6.88
CA LEU A 45 -4.91 -1.66 7.23
C LEU A 45 -5.33 -1.95 8.68
N ILE A 46 -5.22 -3.20 9.14
CA ILE A 46 -5.47 -3.57 10.54
C ILE A 46 -4.56 -2.77 11.48
N ASN A 47 -3.27 -2.65 11.17
CA ASN A 47 -2.33 -1.87 11.97
C ASN A 47 -2.66 -0.38 12.02
N CYS A 48 -3.25 0.18 10.97
CA CYS A 48 -3.73 1.55 10.94
C CYS A 48 -5.01 1.71 11.78
N PHE A 49 -5.91 0.73 11.74
CA PHE A 49 -7.23 0.84 12.34
C PHE A 49 -7.27 0.53 13.85
N ILE A 50 -6.35 -0.28 14.38
CA ILE A 50 -6.30 -0.62 15.81
C ILE A 50 -5.63 0.48 16.65
N VAL A 51 -4.84 1.36 16.04
CA VAL A 51 -4.10 2.40 16.79
C VAL A 51 -4.96 3.63 17.07
N ASN A 52 -4.61 4.36 18.13
CA ASN A 52 -5.24 5.64 18.43
C ASN A 52 -4.85 6.71 17.37
N PRO A 53 -5.64 7.79 17.23
CA PRO A 53 -5.43 8.83 16.23
C PRO A 53 -4.01 9.44 16.26
N GLU A 54 -3.49 9.75 17.45
CA GLU A 54 -2.16 10.36 17.60
C GLU A 54 -1.04 9.44 17.11
N LYS A 55 -1.16 8.14 17.36
CA LYS A 55 -0.19 7.14 16.91
C LYS A 55 -0.31 6.92 15.41
N ALA A 56 -1.53 6.90 14.87
CA ALA A 56 -1.79 6.85 13.43
C ALA A 56 -1.16 8.04 12.68
N ILE A 57 -1.35 9.27 13.18
CA ILE A 57 -0.74 10.49 12.62
C ILE A 57 0.79 10.40 12.68
N ARG A 58 1.36 10.03 13.83
CA ARG A 58 2.83 9.90 13.99
C ARG A 58 3.42 8.89 13.01
N ARG A 59 2.80 7.72 12.85
CA ARG A 59 3.24 6.69 11.90
C ARG A 59 3.15 7.19 10.46
N SER A 60 2.05 7.84 10.10
CA SER A 60 1.88 8.45 8.78
C SER A 60 2.97 9.47 8.47
N LYS A 61 3.29 10.38 9.40
CA LYS A 61 4.39 11.36 9.21
C LYS A 61 5.75 10.68 9.09
N ALA A 62 6.02 9.65 9.90
CA ALA A 62 7.25 8.87 9.79
C ALA A 62 7.39 8.19 8.42
N GLN A 63 6.30 7.62 7.89
CA GLN A 63 6.30 6.99 6.57
C GLN A 63 6.51 8.03 5.46
N LEU A 64 5.84 9.17 5.52
CA LEU A 64 6.05 10.26 4.57
C LEU A 64 7.49 10.78 4.57
N ASN A 65 8.12 10.90 5.75
CA ASN A 65 9.53 11.28 5.82
C ASN A 65 10.45 10.28 5.08
N LYS A 66 10.15 8.98 5.11
CA LYS A 66 10.90 7.98 4.32
C LYS A 66 10.71 8.22 2.81
N ILE A 67 9.46 8.43 2.40
CA ILE A 67 9.09 8.69 1.00
C ILE A 67 9.77 9.96 0.48
N LEU A 68 9.71 11.05 1.24
CA LEU A 68 10.37 12.31 0.91
C LEU A 68 11.88 12.14 0.76
N ARG A 69 12.55 11.54 1.75
CA ARG A 69 14.00 11.32 1.70
C ARG A 69 14.43 10.50 0.48
N PHE A 70 13.62 9.52 0.08
CA PHE A 70 13.86 8.77 -1.14
C PHE A 70 13.80 9.69 -2.36
N TYR A 71 12.68 10.41 -2.54
CA TYR A 71 12.50 11.27 -3.71
C TYR A 71 13.52 12.42 -3.77
N GLU A 72 13.86 13.02 -2.64
CA GLU A 72 14.95 14.01 -2.52
C GLU A 72 16.29 13.44 -3.00
N LYS A 73 16.62 12.22 -2.58
CA LYS A 73 17.85 11.53 -3.01
C LYS A 73 17.82 11.24 -4.51
N GLU A 74 16.72 10.71 -5.03
CA GLU A 74 16.57 10.39 -6.45
C GLU A 74 16.67 11.63 -7.34
N VAL A 75 16.04 12.74 -6.93
CA VAL A 75 16.14 14.05 -7.61
C VAL A 75 17.58 14.56 -7.57
N ARG A 76 18.24 14.51 -6.41
CA ARG A 76 19.61 15.00 -6.23
C ARG A 76 20.60 14.23 -7.11
N ILE A 77 20.53 12.90 -7.11
CA ILE A 77 21.44 12.05 -7.89
C ILE A 77 21.33 12.38 -9.39
N ARG A 78 20.11 12.51 -9.91
CA ARG A 78 19.88 12.80 -11.34
C ARG A 78 20.33 14.21 -11.71
N LYS A 79 20.07 15.21 -10.85
CA LYS A 79 20.61 16.57 -11.02
C LYS A 79 22.15 16.58 -11.04
N LEU A 80 22.81 15.74 -10.25
CA LEU A 80 24.27 15.62 -10.25
C LEU A 80 24.79 14.92 -11.51
N ALA A 81 24.17 13.81 -11.91
CA ALA A 81 24.54 13.08 -13.13
C ALA A 81 24.43 13.98 -14.38
N LEU A 82 23.33 14.75 -14.50
CA LEU A 82 23.11 15.69 -15.62
C LEU A 82 24.13 16.84 -15.69
N LYS A 83 24.89 17.11 -14.62
CA LYS A 83 25.92 18.14 -14.61
C LYS A 83 27.29 17.66 -15.12
N SER A 84 27.47 16.35 -15.28
CA SER A 84 28.77 15.78 -15.65
C SER A 84 28.71 15.10 -17.01
N GLU A 85 29.13 15.82 -18.05
CA GLU A 85 29.22 15.29 -19.42
C GLU A 85 30.11 14.04 -19.49
N LEU A 86 31.25 14.04 -18.79
CA LEU A 86 32.13 12.88 -18.68
C LEU A 86 31.41 11.66 -18.09
N PHE A 87 30.70 11.82 -16.97
CA PHE A 87 29.93 10.72 -16.37
C PHE A 87 28.87 10.18 -17.32
N LEU A 88 28.15 11.07 -18.03
CA LEU A 88 27.12 10.68 -18.98
C LEU A 88 27.71 9.91 -20.17
N MET A 89 28.84 10.37 -20.72
CA MET A 89 29.52 9.72 -21.84
C MET A 89 30.10 8.36 -21.45
N ASP A 90 30.87 8.31 -20.35
CA ASP A 90 31.55 7.10 -19.89
C ASP A 90 30.57 5.97 -19.55
N ASN A 91 29.39 6.33 -19.04
CA ASN A 91 28.35 5.37 -18.68
C ASN A 91 27.28 5.19 -19.77
N LYS A 92 27.44 5.83 -20.94
CA LYS A 92 26.49 5.76 -22.07
C LYS A 92 25.04 6.06 -21.64
N ILE A 93 24.86 7.07 -20.81
CA ILE A 93 23.56 7.43 -20.25
C ILE A 93 22.76 8.24 -21.26
N ASP A 94 21.53 7.82 -21.50
CA ASP A 94 20.55 8.59 -22.28
C ASP A 94 20.10 9.83 -21.48
N VAL A 95 20.51 11.01 -21.96
CA VAL A 95 20.26 12.30 -21.33
C VAL A 95 18.77 12.64 -21.30
N GLU A 96 18.04 12.36 -22.37
CA GLU A 96 16.61 12.70 -22.47
C GLU A 96 15.80 11.81 -21.53
N ARG A 97 16.13 10.51 -21.47
CA ARG A 97 15.54 9.60 -20.49
C ARG A 97 15.85 10.04 -19.06
N LEU A 98 17.08 10.45 -18.76
CA LEU A 98 17.48 10.91 -17.43
C LEU A 98 16.75 12.20 -17.02
N ARG A 99 16.54 13.13 -17.97
CA ARG A 99 15.73 14.34 -17.77
C ARG A 99 14.26 14.01 -17.50
N ALA A 100 13.67 13.10 -18.28
CA ALA A 100 12.29 12.66 -18.06
C ALA A 100 12.11 12.01 -16.68
N GLN A 101 13.06 11.16 -16.27
CA GLN A 101 13.07 10.57 -14.93
C GLN A 101 13.19 11.65 -13.85
N LEU A 102 14.10 12.62 -14.02
CA LEU A 102 14.24 13.73 -13.07
C LEU A 102 12.91 14.50 -12.92
N GLY A 103 12.23 14.80 -14.03
CA GLY A 103 10.92 15.45 -14.02
C GLY A 103 9.90 14.64 -13.21
N SER A 104 9.77 13.35 -13.52
CA SER A 104 8.84 12.46 -12.81
C SER A 104 9.14 12.36 -11.30
N PHE A 105 10.41 12.24 -10.90
CA PHE A 105 10.78 12.21 -9.48
C PHE A 105 10.56 13.54 -8.77
N GLN A 106 10.77 14.67 -9.45
CA GLN A 106 10.49 16.00 -8.89
C GLN A 106 8.99 16.19 -8.68
N GLU A 107 8.16 15.81 -9.65
CA GLU A 107 6.71 15.88 -9.49
C GLU A 107 6.18 15.01 -8.34
N ASN A 108 6.74 13.81 -8.16
CA ASN A 108 6.41 12.96 -7.01
C ASN A 108 6.88 13.59 -5.70
N LEU A 109 8.10 14.14 -5.66
CA LEU A 109 8.61 14.86 -4.49
C LEU A 109 7.66 15.99 -4.08
N ASP A 110 7.25 16.81 -5.04
CA ASP A 110 6.39 17.97 -4.81
C ASP A 110 5.01 17.53 -4.30
N TYR A 111 4.41 16.49 -4.90
CA TYR A 111 3.17 15.88 -4.44
C TYR A 111 3.30 15.39 -2.99
N TRP A 112 4.31 14.59 -2.67
CA TRP A 112 4.47 14.03 -1.33
C TRP A 112 4.83 15.10 -0.29
N ALA A 113 5.52 16.17 -0.69
CA ALA A 113 5.82 17.31 0.17
C ALA A 113 4.54 18.08 0.53
N GLN A 114 3.66 18.31 -0.45
CA GLN A 114 2.35 18.91 -0.23
C GLN A 114 1.52 18.06 0.74
N ARG A 115 1.46 16.73 0.53
CA ARG A 115 0.75 15.81 1.43
C ARG A 115 1.35 15.85 2.84
N HIS A 116 2.68 15.84 2.97
CA HIS A 116 3.35 15.97 4.27
C HIS A 116 3.05 17.28 5.00
N GLY A 117 2.78 18.38 4.30
CA GLY A 117 2.37 19.65 4.91
C GLY A 117 0.93 19.66 5.46
N SER A 118 0.06 18.74 5.07
CA SER A 118 -1.34 18.72 5.47
C SER A 118 -1.55 18.28 6.94
N THR A 119 -2.55 18.88 7.58
CA THR A 119 -3.00 18.62 8.95
C THR A 119 -4.14 17.59 9.04
N ASP A 120 -4.83 17.33 7.93
CA ASP A 120 -6.16 16.73 7.96
C ASP A 120 -6.16 15.22 7.66
N LEU A 121 -5.00 14.64 7.32
CA LEU A 121 -4.96 13.34 6.65
C LEU A 121 -4.00 12.37 7.35
N CYS A 122 -4.54 11.20 7.70
CA CYS A 122 -3.77 10.07 8.19
C CYS A 122 -3.38 9.19 6.99
N PHE A 123 -2.28 9.52 6.30
CA PHE A 123 -1.95 8.95 4.99
C PHE A 123 -1.62 7.45 4.95
N GLU A 124 -1.16 6.83 6.05
CA GLU A 124 -0.75 5.42 6.01
C GLU A 124 -1.93 4.50 5.63
N TYR A 125 -3.13 4.75 6.18
CA TYR A 125 -4.31 3.95 5.83
C TYR A 125 -4.77 4.25 4.39
N GLU A 126 -4.67 5.50 3.93
CA GLU A 126 -5.06 5.90 2.56
C GLU A 126 -4.24 5.18 1.49
N ILE A 127 -2.92 5.07 1.71
CA ILE A 127 -2.03 4.32 0.82
C ILE A 127 -2.49 2.86 0.73
N HIS A 128 -2.80 2.25 1.88
CA HIS A 128 -3.22 0.85 1.89
C HIS A 128 -4.65 0.65 1.39
N LEU A 129 -5.54 1.64 1.54
CA LEU A 129 -6.86 1.62 0.90
C LEU A 129 -6.75 1.74 -0.61
N PHE A 130 -5.87 2.61 -1.12
CA PHE A 130 -5.60 2.70 -2.56
C PHE A 130 -5.10 1.36 -3.11
N LEU A 131 -4.13 0.73 -2.44
CA LEU A 131 -3.61 -0.58 -2.86
C LEU A 131 -4.68 -1.66 -2.78
N PHE A 132 -5.51 -1.65 -1.74
CA PHE A 132 -6.66 -2.53 -1.60
C PHE A 132 -7.61 -2.39 -2.79
N TYR A 133 -8.09 -1.18 -3.07
CA TYR A 133 -9.03 -0.95 -4.17
C TYR A 133 -8.42 -1.30 -5.52
N LYS A 134 -7.15 -0.94 -5.78
CA LYS A 134 -6.46 -1.34 -7.01
C LYS A 134 -6.36 -2.85 -7.17
N TRP A 135 -6.03 -3.57 -6.10
CA TRP A 135 -5.98 -5.03 -6.12
C TRP A 135 -7.37 -5.62 -6.40
N MET A 136 -8.41 -5.13 -5.72
CA MET A 136 -9.77 -5.64 -5.90
C MET A 136 -10.31 -5.35 -7.32
N ASP A 137 -10.03 -4.16 -7.86
CA ASP A 137 -10.43 -3.76 -9.21
C ASP A 137 -9.70 -4.59 -10.29
N ASN A 138 -8.44 -4.98 -10.07
CA ASN A 138 -7.69 -5.83 -11.01
C ASN A 138 -8.32 -7.21 -11.22
N TYR A 139 -9.07 -7.71 -10.23
CA TYR A 139 -9.79 -8.98 -10.30
C TYR A 139 -11.30 -8.79 -10.48
N GLU A 140 -11.72 -7.57 -10.83
CA GLU A 140 -13.13 -7.24 -11.12
C GLU A 140 -14.10 -7.59 -9.98
N PHE A 141 -13.64 -7.48 -8.72
CA PHE A 141 -14.53 -7.66 -7.57
C PHE A 141 -15.54 -6.52 -7.47
N ASP A 142 -16.79 -6.84 -7.10
CA ASP A 142 -17.87 -5.85 -7.00
C ASP A 142 -17.55 -4.71 -6.01
N GLU A 143 -17.71 -3.46 -6.47
CA GLU A 143 -17.30 -2.30 -5.69
C GLU A 143 -18.08 -2.09 -4.41
N TYR A 144 -19.38 -2.45 -4.38
CA TYR A 144 -20.18 -2.34 -3.17
C TYR A 144 -19.60 -3.26 -2.10
N TYR A 145 -19.30 -4.51 -2.48
CA TYR A 145 -18.71 -5.47 -1.55
C TYR A 145 -17.28 -5.12 -1.15
N GLN A 146 -16.49 -4.47 -2.02
CA GLN A 146 -15.18 -3.93 -1.63
C GLN A 146 -15.30 -2.95 -0.45
N ARG A 147 -16.26 -2.01 -0.53
CA ARG A 147 -16.51 -0.99 0.51
C ARG A 147 -17.08 -1.61 1.78
N GLU A 148 -18.00 -2.58 1.65
CA GLU A 148 -18.51 -3.36 2.78
C GLU A 148 -17.41 -4.09 3.54
N LEU A 149 -16.43 -4.65 2.83
CA LEU A 149 -15.30 -5.31 3.47
C LEU A 149 -14.44 -4.32 4.28
N ILE A 150 -14.17 -3.14 3.73
CA ILE A 150 -13.43 -2.07 4.44
C ILE A 150 -14.20 -1.61 5.68
N LEU A 151 -15.50 -1.37 5.56
CA LEU A 151 -16.33 -0.96 6.69
C LEU A 151 -16.38 -2.04 7.78
N SER A 152 -16.48 -3.31 7.37
CA SER A 152 -16.39 -4.46 8.26
C SER A 152 -15.04 -4.53 8.96
N LEU A 153 -13.95 -4.30 8.24
CA LEU A 153 -12.60 -4.29 8.79
C LEU A 153 -12.40 -3.16 9.81
N MET A 154 -12.88 -1.94 9.51
CA MET A 154 -12.85 -0.82 10.46
C MET A 154 -13.63 -1.15 11.74
N ASN A 155 -14.82 -1.72 11.61
CA ASN A 155 -15.65 -2.16 12.74
C ASN A 155 -14.95 -3.25 13.57
N LEU A 156 -14.40 -4.28 12.93
CA LEU A 156 -13.64 -5.34 13.60
C LEU A 156 -12.43 -4.77 14.34
N CYS A 157 -11.72 -3.80 13.77
CA CYS A 157 -10.60 -3.16 14.44
C CYS A 157 -11.00 -2.20 15.56
N GLY A 158 -12.29 -1.89 15.73
CA GLY A 158 -12.76 -0.88 16.66
C GLY A 158 -12.23 0.52 16.30
N TYR A 159 -12.07 0.80 15.01
CA TYR A 159 -11.43 2.03 14.54
C TYR A 159 -12.22 3.25 15.01
N TYR A 160 -11.53 4.21 15.62
CA TYR A 160 -12.16 5.39 16.24
C TYR A 160 -12.99 6.20 15.22
N GLY A 161 -12.57 6.17 13.95
CA GLY A 161 -13.19 6.91 12.87
C GLY A 161 -14.42 6.23 12.27
N THR A 162 -14.67 4.95 12.57
CA THR A 162 -15.66 4.12 11.84
C THR A 162 -17.05 4.74 11.76
N ARG A 163 -17.50 5.43 12.84
CA ARG A 163 -18.80 6.12 12.88
C ARG A 163 -18.98 7.24 11.84
N TYR A 164 -17.88 7.71 11.26
CA TYR A 164 -17.89 8.76 10.24
C TYR A 164 -17.84 8.18 8.82
N PHE A 165 -17.77 6.85 8.67
CA PHE A 165 -17.75 6.16 7.40
C PHE A 165 -19.11 5.54 7.09
N SER A 166 -19.61 5.84 5.90
CA SER A 166 -20.69 5.12 5.22
C SER A 166 -20.15 4.54 3.92
N LEU A 167 -20.94 3.70 3.25
CA LEU A 167 -20.55 3.14 1.95
C LEU A 167 -20.37 4.25 0.90
N GLU A 168 -21.25 5.25 0.89
CA GLU A 168 -21.18 6.40 -0.02
C GLU A 168 -19.93 7.26 0.24
N ARG A 169 -19.56 7.40 1.52
CA ARG A 169 -18.30 8.09 1.86
C ARG A 169 -17.09 7.29 1.40
N LEU A 170 -17.08 5.97 1.61
CA LEU A 170 -15.99 5.10 1.16
C LEU A 170 -15.89 5.08 -0.37
N GLU A 171 -17.00 5.19 -1.08
CA GLU A 171 -17.02 5.37 -2.54
C GLU A 171 -16.38 6.70 -2.96
N THR A 172 -16.78 7.80 -2.31
CA THR A 172 -16.17 9.11 -2.55
C THR A 172 -14.66 9.07 -2.29
N GLU A 173 -14.24 8.44 -1.19
CA GLU A 173 -12.83 8.29 -0.87
C GLU A 173 -12.11 7.39 -1.89
N LYS A 174 -12.69 6.26 -2.30
CA LYS A 174 -12.14 5.42 -3.38
C LYS A 174 -11.88 6.26 -4.63
N ASN A 175 -12.87 7.05 -5.07
CA ASN A 175 -12.76 7.86 -6.28
C ASN A 175 -11.63 8.89 -6.19
N VAL A 176 -11.50 9.58 -5.06
CA VAL A 176 -10.39 10.51 -4.81
C VAL A 176 -9.05 9.78 -4.78
N LEU A 177 -8.95 8.65 -4.06
CA LEU A 177 -7.71 7.87 -3.98
C LEU A 177 -7.26 7.38 -5.37
N ILE A 178 -8.17 6.83 -6.16
CA ILE A 178 -7.87 6.27 -7.49
C ILE A 178 -7.45 7.36 -8.49
N SER A 179 -8.04 8.56 -8.39
CA SER A 179 -7.76 9.66 -9.32
C SER A 179 -6.55 10.51 -8.95
N GLU A 180 -6.30 10.71 -7.66
CA GLU A 180 -5.30 11.68 -7.19
C GLU A 180 -4.03 11.05 -6.61
N MET A 181 -4.07 9.78 -6.17
CA MET A 181 -2.92 9.19 -5.49
C MET A 181 -1.78 8.86 -6.46
N ARG A 182 -0.62 9.50 -6.24
CA ARG A 182 0.58 9.26 -7.04
C ARG A 182 1.44 8.15 -6.43
N ILE A 183 1.18 6.90 -6.83
CA ILE A 183 2.02 5.74 -6.46
C ILE A 183 2.86 5.31 -7.67
N GLY A 184 4.18 5.52 -7.58
CA GLY A 184 5.16 4.90 -8.48
C GLY A 184 5.57 3.49 -8.03
N SER A 185 6.14 2.70 -8.94
CA SER A 185 6.66 1.35 -8.61
C SER A 185 7.73 1.37 -7.52
N GLU A 186 8.48 2.47 -7.46
CA GLU A 186 9.51 2.77 -6.49
C GLU A 186 8.92 3.01 -5.11
N LEU A 187 7.72 3.59 -5.04
CA LEU A 187 7.01 3.80 -3.79
C LEU A 187 6.63 2.46 -3.15
N LEU A 188 6.18 1.48 -3.94
CA LEU A 188 5.88 0.13 -3.43
C LEU A 188 7.11 -0.52 -2.77
N ARG A 189 8.32 -0.24 -3.28
CA ARG A 189 9.58 -0.70 -2.68
C ARG A 189 9.89 0.01 -1.36
N ILE A 190 9.58 1.31 -1.25
CA ILE A 190 9.77 2.10 -0.02
C ILE A 190 8.75 1.73 1.06
N LEU A 191 7.54 1.35 0.66
CA LEU A 191 6.50 0.88 1.55
C LEU A 191 6.77 -0.55 2.08
N ASP A 192 7.93 -1.13 1.77
CA ASP A 192 8.35 -2.50 2.09
C ASP A 192 7.44 -3.59 1.47
N TYR A 193 6.71 -3.28 0.38
CA TYR A 193 5.76 -4.23 -0.21
C TYR A 193 6.37 -5.16 -1.25
N ALA A 194 7.42 -4.73 -1.92
CA ALA A 194 8.14 -5.54 -2.88
C ALA A 194 9.56 -5.80 -2.36
N ILE A 195 9.91 -7.08 -2.25
CA ILE A 195 11.24 -7.64 -1.94
C ILE A 195 11.44 -8.00 -0.45
N GLU A 196 10.83 -9.12 -0.04
CA GLU A 196 11.50 -10.09 0.83
C GLU A 196 12.28 -11.10 -0.03
N ILE A 197 13.08 -10.62 -0.98
CA ILE A 197 14.24 -11.40 -1.43
C ILE A 197 15.40 -10.90 -0.56
N ARG A 198 15.70 -11.67 0.50
CA ARG A 198 16.69 -11.45 1.57
C ARG A 198 16.17 -10.69 2.80
N SER A 199 15.33 -11.36 3.59
CA SER A 199 15.24 -11.11 5.03
C SER A 199 16.58 -11.46 5.69
N GLN A 200 17.44 -10.47 5.89
CA GLN A 200 18.52 -10.62 6.88
C GLN A 200 18.74 -9.42 7.80
N ASP A 201 18.07 -8.28 7.61
CA ASP A 201 18.17 -7.19 8.58
C ASP A 201 16.81 -6.62 8.96
N ASP A 202 16.53 -6.78 10.26
CA ASP A 202 15.71 -5.95 11.13
C ASP A 202 14.17 -5.91 11.01
N MET A 203 13.57 -6.56 12.02
CA MET A 203 12.49 -6.03 12.86
C MET A 203 11.07 -5.93 12.25
N VAL A 204 10.68 -6.91 11.45
CA VAL A 204 9.25 -7.30 11.39
C VAL A 204 9.09 -8.52 12.30
N PRO A 205 8.15 -8.54 13.27
CA PRO A 205 7.84 -9.76 14.00
C PRO A 205 7.33 -10.78 12.98
N GLY A 206 8.19 -11.71 12.58
CA GLY A 206 7.94 -12.66 11.48
C GLY A 206 6.66 -13.47 11.67
N SER A 207 6.23 -13.68 12.91
CA SER A 207 5.15 -14.60 13.26
C SER A 207 3.79 -14.29 12.61
N ASP A 208 3.43 -13.02 12.38
CA ASP A 208 2.10 -12.68 11.81
C ASP A 208 2.07 -12.74 10.28
N ILE A 209 3.18 -12.37 9.63
CA ILE A 209 3.32 -12.46 8.17
C ILE A 209 3.52 -13.92 7.76
N GLU A 210 4.27 -14.68 8.56
CA GLU A 210 4.46 -16.12 8.40
C GLU A 210 3.13 -16.87 8.48
N ILE A 211 2.16 -16.44 9.30
CA ILE A 211 0.79 -16.98 9.28
C ILE A 211 0.10 -16.73 7.93
N LEU A 212 0.20 -15.52 7.37
CA LEU A 212 -0.41 -15.19 6.08
C LEU A 212 0.29 -15.88 4.89
N ILE A 213 1.61 -16.06 4.96
CA ILE A 213 2.40 -16.81 3.98
C ILE A 213 2.06 -18.30 4.06
N ASN A 214 2.07 -18.90 5.25
CA ASN A 214 1.69 -20.31 5.45
C ASN A 214 0.23 -20.58 5.04
N GLU A 215 -0.62 -19.55 5.01
CA GLU A 215 -1.98 -19.67 4.51
C GLU A 215 -2.10 -19.50 3.01
N ALA A 216 -1.30 -18.63 2.39
CA ALA A 216 -1.15 -18.64 0.94
C ALA A 216 -0.67 -20.03 0.48
N ASP A 217 0.21 -20.66 1.25
CA ASP A 217 0.62 -22.05 1.04
C ASP A 217 -0.57 -23.01 1.21
N ALA A 218 -1.30 -22.95 2.33
CA ALA A 218 -2.40 -23.86 2.61
C ALA A 218 -3.66 -23.68 1.72
N HIS A 219 -3.82 -22.54 1.06
CA HIS A 219 -4.95 -22.27 0.15
C HIS A 219 -4.66 -22.65 -1.31
N LEU A 220 -3.39 -22.93 -1.65
CA LEU A 220 -2.93 -23.25 -3.00
C LEU A 220 -2.36 -24.67 -3.15
N ASP A 221 -2.31 -25.45 -2.07
CA ASP A 221 -1.98 -26.88 -2.05
C ASP A 221 -3.23 -27.78 -2.19
#